data_AF-A0A6M0H4T6-F1
#
_entry.id   AF-A0A6M0H4T6-F1
#
_cell.length_a   1.000
_cell.length_b   1.000
_cell.length_c   1.000
_cell.angle_alpha   90.00
_cell.angle_beta   90.00
_cell.angle_gamma   90.00
#
_symmetry.space_group_name_H-M   'P 1'
#
loop_
_entity.id
_entity.type
_entity.pdbx_description
1 polymer ?
#
loop_
_entity_poly.entity_id
_entity_poly.type
_entity_poly.pdbx_seq_one_letter_code
_entity_poly.pdbx_strand_id
1 'polypeptide(L)' 'MIQCELCEDYFHEENIKECPECLKEMCESCYEMHVPICFYVSQHGDINTYDE' A
#
# COMPACT_ATOMS: atom_id res chain seq x y z
N MET A 1 -3.31 -14.02 12.94
CA MET A 1 -4.00 -13.26 11.88
C MET A 1 -3.82 -11.79 12.18
N ILE A 2 -3.39 -11.02 11.19
CA ILE A 2 -3.10 -9.58 11.26
C ILE A 2 -4.17 -8.85 10.45
N GLN A 3 -4.56 -7.66 10.87
CA GLN A 3 -5.52 -6.84 10.13
C GLN A 3 -4.79 -5.97 9.10
N CYS A 4 -5.28 -5.93 7.87
CA CYS A 4 -4.77 -5.04 6.83
C CYS A 4 -5.30 -3.63 7.06
N GLU A 5 -4.41 -2.65 7.12
CA GLU A 5 -4.80 -1.24 7.32
C GLU A 5 -5.51 -0.62 6.10
N LEU A 6 -5.45 -1.25 4.93
CA LEU A 6 -6.03 -0.72 3.69
C LEU A 6 -7.46 -1.23 3.43
N CYS A 7 -7.73 -2.50 3.70
CA CYS A 7 -9.04 -3.11 3.46
C CYS A 7 -9.76 -3.57 4.73
N GLU A 8 -9.13 -3.39 5.90
CA GLU A 8 -9.63 -3.83 7.22
C GLU A 8 -9.85 -5.34 7.37
N ASP A 9 -9.46 -6.14 6.37
CA ASP A 9 -9.59 -7.59 6.37
C ASP A 9 -8.44 -8.27 7.15
N TYR A 10 -8.67 -9.50 7.60
CA TYR A 10 -7.70 -10.29 8.35
C TYR A 10 -6.99 -11.30 7.47
N PHE A 11 -5.67 -11.32 7.52
CA PHE A 11 -4.84 -12.26 6.77
C PHE A 11 -3.79 -12.93 7.67
N HIS A 12 -3.20 -14.02 7.19
CA HIS A 12 -2.13 -14.72 7.90
C HIS A 12 -0.81 -13.94 7.79
N GLU A 13 0.00 -13.96 8.85
CA GLU A 13 1.29 -13.26 8.88
C GLU A 13 2.26 -13.71 7.78
N GLU A 14 2.15 -14.97 7.33
CA GLU A 14 2.93 -15.52 6.20
C GLU A 14 2.61 -14.85 4.85
N ASN A 15 1.44 -14.20 4.74
CA ASN A 15 0.98 -13.51 3.55
C ASN A 15 1.22 -11.99 3.61
N ILE A 16 2.02 -11.52 4.56
CA ILE A 16 2.39 -10.10 4.64
C ILE A 16 3.26 -9.72 3.44
N LYS A 17 2.90 -8.61 2.80
CA LYS A 17 3.67 -8.00 1.72
C LYS A 17 4.01 -6.57 2.09
N GLU A 18 5.24 -6.18 1.84
CA GLU A 18 5.74 -4.82 2.10
C GLU A 18 5.93 -4.08 0.77
N CYS A 19 5.32 -2.91 0.64
CA CYS A 19 5.51 -2.05 -0.54
C CYS A 19 6.94 -1.49 -0.58
N PRO A 20 7.72 -1.68 -1.66
CA PRO A 20 9.10 -1.21 -1.73
C PRO A 20 9.24 0.32 -1.77
N GLU A 21 8.16 1.03 -2.11
CA GLU A 21 8.17 2.49 -2.27
C GLU A 21 7.83 3.22 -0.95
N CYS A 22 6.86 2.72 -0.19
CA CYS A 22 6.37 3.36 1.04
C CYS A 22 6.57 2.55 2.32
N LEU A 23 7.15 1.34 2.21
CA LEU A 23 7.44 0.41 3.31
C LEU A 23 6.23 0.04 4.17
N LYS A 24 5.01 0.19 3.63
CA LYS A 24 3.79 -0.24 4.30
C LYS A 24 3.58 -1.73 4.13
N GLU A 25 3.19 -2.38 5.23
CA GLU A 25 2.77 -3.77 5.26
C GLU A 25 1.27 -3.89 4.94
N MET A 26 0.91 -4.85 4.10
CA MET A 26 -0.48 -5.09 3.69
C MET A 26 -0.69 -6.54 3.26
N CYS A 27 -1.95 -6.93 3.09
CA CYS A 27 -2.29 -8.23 2.52
C CYS A 27 -1.93 -8.28 1.02
N GLU A 28 -1.79 -9.48 0.47
CA GLU A 28 -1.43 -9.72 -0.94
C GLU A 28 -2.35 -8.98 -1.92
N SER A 29 -3.66 -9.04 -1.73
CA SER A 29 -4.63 -8.35 -2.60
C SER A 29 -4.43 -6.84 -2.60
N CYS A 30 -4.16 -6.24 -1.44
CA CYS A 30 -3.89 -4.81 -1.35
C CYS A 30 -2.53 -4.47 -1.96
N TYR A 31 -1.52 -5.32 -1.81
CA TYR A 31 -0.20 -5.15 -2.40
C TYR A 31 -0.26 -5.07 -3.94
N GLU A 32 -0.97 -6.00 -4.58
CA GLU A 32 -1.10 -6.03 -6.04
C GLU A 32 -1.75 -4.76 -6.61
N MET A 33 -2.71 -4.17 -5.89
CA MET A 33 -3.35 -2.91 -6.29
C MET A 33 -2.53 -1.68 -5.91
N HIS A 34 -1.88 -1.70 -4.74
CA HIS A 34 -1.19 -0.54 -4.18
C HIS A 34 0.15 -0.26 -4.86
N VAL A 35 0.99 -1.29 -5.10
CA VAL A 35 2.37 -1.10 -5.59
C VAL A 35 2.44 -0.35 -6.93
N PRO A 36 1.63 -0.68 -7.96
CA PRO A 36 1.68 0.04 -9.24
C PRO A 36 1.32 1.53 -9.08
N ILE A 37 0.34 1.84 -8.22
CA ILE A 37 -0.10 3.21 -7.96
C ILE A 37 0.98 3.96 -7.16
N CYS A 38 1.50 3.34 -6.11
CA CYS A 38 2.54 3.95 -5.28
C CYS A 38 3.82 4.23 -6.06
N PHE A 39 4.23 3.30 -6.93
CA PHE A 39 5.38 3.46 -7.82
C PHE A 39 5.18 4.56 -8.88
N TYR A 40 3.95 4.70 -9.39
CA TYR A 40 3.62 5.80 -10.29
C TYR A 40 3.68 7.14 -9.55
N VAL A 41 3.08 7.22 -8.35
CA VAL A 41 3.09 8.44 -7.53
C VAL A 41 4.51 8.82 -7.09
N SER A 42 5.35 7.85 -6.70
CA SER A 42 6.73 8.12 -6.25
C SER A 42 7.61 8.68 -7.37
N GLN A 43 7.42 8.21 -8.61
CA GLN A 43 8.14 8.73 -9.78
C GLN A 43 7.60 10.05 -10.30
N HIS A 44 6.30 10.27 -10.18
CA HIS A 44 5.64 11.45 -10.75
C HIS A 44 5.40 12.58 -9.75
N GLY A 45 5.79 12.40 -8.49
CA GLY A 45 5.94 13.45 -7.49
C GLY A 45 4.67 14.27 -7.25
N ASP A 46 3.92 13.91 -6.22
CA ASP A 46 2.93 14.76 -5.54
C ASP A 46 2.15 15.73 -6.42
N ILE A 47 0.96 15.32 -6.86
CA ILE A 47 -0.14 16.30 -6.98
C ILE A 47 -0.58 16.62 -5.54
N ASN A 48 0.26 17.38 -4.83
CA ASN A 48 -0.17 18.19 -3.69
C ASN A 48 -1.04 19.30 -4.28
N THR A 49 -2.32 19.01 -4.51
CA THR A 49 -3.34 20.04 -4.74
C THR A 49 -4.38 19.96 -3.66
N TYR A 50 -3.99 20.24 -2.42
CA TYR A 50 -4.88 20.87 -1.43
C TYR A 50 -4.02 21.73 -0.50
N ASP A 51 -3.49 22.82 -1.07
CA ASP A 51 -3.29 24.07 -0.34
C ASP A 51 -4.60 24.85 -0.55
N GLU A 52 -5.52 24.78 0.42
CA GLU A 52 -6.61 25.75 0.64
C GLU A 52 -6.61 26.20 2.09
#